data_AF-A0A948F214-F1
#
_entry.id   AF-A0A948F214-F1
#
_cell.length_a   1.000
_cell.length_b   1.000
_cell.length_c   1.000
_cell.angle_alpha   90.00
_cell.angle_beta   90.00
_cell.angle_gamma   90.00
#
_symmetry.space_group_name_H-M   'P 1'
#
loop_
_entity.id
_entity.type
_entity.pdbx_description
1 polymer ?
#
loop_
_entity_poly.entity_id
_entity_poly.type
_entity_poly.pdbx_seq_one_letter_code
_entity_poly.pdbx_strand_id
1 'polypeptide(L)'
;MHGLTLFAFAGTLQYPSRWMPVVAVSKNSGVALLARTGTTVTVVNRLDPAKAWQYLNGTSMATPHVTGATALMALNYPADNVTQRIARLRSGVDAVSAFQTRAITGGRLNVARPLDMDSDQLPDWWELEAVTNLAAMNGATDTDGDGASDPDEFAAGTDAASDGDFFQALADKETADISGRVIRWRSAEGRNYTLLRSGSLFEPFTPVASGLAATPPMNTYTDLAVGVQNPLFYRLRLD
;
A
#
# COMPACT_ATOMS: atom_id res chain seq x y z
N MET A 1 -36.01 26.10 7.37
CA MET A 1 -36.65 25.02 8.15
C MET A 1 -36.56 23.78 7.26
N HIS A 2 -35.77 22.74 7.51
CA HIS A 2 -35.44 22.03 8.74
C HIS A 2 -33.94 21.77 8.84
N GLY A 3 -33.37 21.97 10.03
CA GLY A 3 -32.01 21.56 10.35
C GLY A 3 -31.92 20.04 10.50
N LEU A 4 -30.88 19.47 9.93
CA LEU A 4 -30.41 18.14 10.27
C LEU A 4 -29.01 18.29 10.86
N THR A 5 -28.97 17.98 12.15
CA THR A 5 -27.87 18.07 13.09
C THR A 5 -26.67 17.23 12.69
N LEU A 6 -25.49 17.81 12.95
CA LEU A 6 -24.17 17.17 12.89
C LEU A 6 -24.17 15.77 13.54
N PHE A 7 -23.64 14.78 12.84
CA PHE A 7 -23.05 13.61 13.49
C PHE A 7 -21.68 13.29 12.89
N ALA A 8 -20.65 13.71 13.60
CA ALA A 8 -19.37 13.00 13.65
C ALA A 8 -18.89 12.90 15.10
N PHE A 9 -19.81 12.53 16.00
CA PHE A 9 -19.53 12.11 17.37
C PHE A 9 -20.76 11.38 17.92
N ALA A 10 -20.61 10.10 18.30
CA ALA A 10 -21.65 9.32 18.99
C ALA A 10 -21.27 9.19 20.46
N GLY A 11 -21.32 10.30 21.18
CA GLY A 11 -20.90 10.38 22.57
C GLY A 11 -21.43 11.63 23.26
N THR A 12 -21.10 11.78 24.54
CA THR A 12 -21.71 12.82 25.38
C THR A 12 -20.78 13.99 25.73
N LEU A 13 -19.51 14.02 25.26
CA LEU A 13 -18.46 15.04 25.52
C LEU A 13 -18.87 16.51 25.22
N GLN A 14 -19.80 17.04 25.99
CA GLN A 14 -20.20 18.44 26.05
C GLN A 14 -19.70 19.06 27.37
N TYR A 15 -20.45 20.01 27.95
CA TYR A 15 -20.10 20.67 29.21
C TYR A 15 -20.03 19.68 30.38
N PRO A 16 -19.06 19.85 31.31
CA PRO A 16 -18.96 19.01 32.50
C PRO A 16 -20.28 18.99 33.29
N SER A 17 -20.90 17.82 33.40
CA SER A 17 -22.13 17.64 34.17
C SER A 17 -22.17 16.21 34.73
N ARG A 18 -23.25 15.83 35.42
CA ARG A 18 -23.44 14.52 36.07
C ARG A 18 -23.73 13.38 35.08
N TRP A 19 -23.00 13.29 33.98
CA TRP A 19 -23.09 12.17 33.03
C TRP A 19 -21.71 11.57 32.78
N MET A 20 -21.68 10.26 32.48
CA MET A 20 -20.45 9.57 32.12
C MET A 20 -20.10 9.86 30.65
N PRO A 21 -18.87 10.31 30.35
CA PRO A 21 -18.44 10.48 28.97
C PRO A 21 -18.35 9.14 28.25
N VAL A 22 -19.10 9.02 27.16
CA VAL A 22 -19.05 7.88 26.25
C VAL A 22 -18.40 8.34 24.94
N VAL A 23 -17.49 7.52 24.41
CA VAL A 23 -16.89 7.69 23.09
C VAL A 23 -16.88 6.37 22.32
N ALA A 24 -17.07 6.43 21.02
CA ALA A 24 -16.89 5.30 20.13
C ALA A 24 -15.54 5.42 19.39
N VAL A 25 -14.76 4.35 19.38
CA VAL A 25 -13.49 4.26 18.65
C VAL A 25 -13.52 3.04 17.73
N SER A 26 -12.65 3.02 16.72
CA SER A 26 -12.47 1.84 15.88
C SER A 26 -12.02 0.64 16.73
N LYS A 27 -12.32 -0.60 16.30
CA LYS A 27 -11.87 -1.82 16.99
C LYS A 27 -10.35 -1.86 17.18
N ASN A 28 -9.58 -1.49 16.14
CA ASN A 28 -8.12 -1.47 16.21
C ASN A 28 -7.61 -0.44 17.23
N SER A 29 -8.19 0.76 17.24
CA SER A 29 -7.87 1.79 18.24
C SER A 29 -8.25 1.33 19.65
N GLY A 30 -9.38 0.63 19.80
CA GLY A 30 -9.81 0.04 21.08
C GLY A 30 -8.79 -0.97 21.61
N VAL A 31 -8.30 -1.87 20.75
CA VAL A 31 -7.24 -2.83 21.13
C VAL A 31 -5.95 -2.11 21.53
N ALA A 32 -5.54 -1.06 20.80
CA ALA A 32 -4.38 -0.25 21.17
C ALA A 32 -4.56 0.48 22.52
N LEU A 33 -5.80 0.86 22.87
CA LEU A 33 -6.11 1.48 24.16
C LEU A 33 -6.05 0.48 25.34
N LEU A 34 -6.25 -0.82 25.10
CA LEU A 34 -6.12 -1.84 26.16
C LEU A 34 -4.69 -1.89 26.73
N ALA A 35 -3.67 -1.64 25.89
CA ALA A 35 -2.28 -1.55 26.31
C ALA A 35 -1.97 -0.30 27.17
N ARG A 36 -2.92 0.63 27.28
CA ARG A 36 -2.80 1.89 28.05
C ARG A 36 -3.71 1.92 29.28
N THR A 37 -4.25 0.77 29.67
CA THR A 37 -5.09 0.63 30.87
C THR A 37 -4.33 1.09 32.12
N GLY A 38 -5.00 1.83 33.00
CA GLY A 38 -4.40 2.42 34.20
C GLY A 38 -3.65 3.74 34.00
N THR A 39 -3.49 4.21 32.75
CA THR A 39 -2.92 5.54 32.47
C THR A 39 -4.00 6.61 32.33
N THR A 40 -3.71 7.82 32.78
CA THR A 40 -4.59 8.97 32.55
C THR A 40 -4.51 9.39 31.09
N VAL A 41 -5.67 9.49 30.43
CA VAL A 41 -5.78 9.96 29.04
C VAL A 41 -6.72 11.15 28.96
N THR A 42 -6.40 12.10 28.08
CA THR A 42 -7.27 13.22 27.75
C THR A 42 -8.03 12.93 26.47
N VAL A 43 -9.35 13.06 26.50
CA VAL A 43 -10.19 13.00 25.30
C VAL A 43 -10.62 14.40 24.92
N VAL A 44 -10.36 14.80 23.68
CA VAL A 44 -10.71 16.14 23.17
C VAL A 44 -11.81 15.99 22.13
N ASN A 45 -12.96 16.60 22.38
CA ASN A 45 -14.09 16.70 21.44
C ASN A 45 -14.29 18.16 21.02
N ARG A 46 -13.33 18.72 20.30
CA ARG A 46 -13.49 20.05 19.69
C ARG A 46 -13.01 20.04 18.25
N LEU A 47 -13.74 20.78 17.40
CA LEU A 47 -13.17 21.30 16.16
C LEU A 47 -12.03 22.23 16.55
N ASP A 48 -10.81 21.94 16.10
CA ASP A 48 -9.70 22.85 16.31
C ASP A 48 -9.69 23.85 15.15
N PRO A 49 -10.17 25.10 15.34
CA PRO A 49 -10.27 26.07 14.24
C PRO A 49 -8.91 26.45 13.66
N ALA A 50 -7.81 26.11 14.33
CA ALA A 50 -6.45 26.26 13.83
C ALA A 50 -6.01 25.11 12.89
N LYS A 51 -6.77 24.00 12.81
CA LYS A 51 -6.47 22.88 11.92
C LYS A 51 -7.28 22.97 10.64
N ALA A 52 -6.58 22.94 9.50
CA ALA A 52 -7.18 22.96 8.16
C ALA A 52 -8.00 21.70 7.82
N TRP A 53 -8.00 20.67 8.68
CA TRP A 53 -8.53 19.34 8.40
C TRP A 53 -9.51 18.91 9.49
N GLN A 54 -10.60 18.27 9.09
CA GLN A 54 -11.64 17.76 9.99
C GLN A 54 -12.24 16.45 9.48
N TYR A 55 -12.75 15.63 10.40
CA TYR A 55 -13.52 14.44 10.06
C TYR A 55 -14.98 14.81 9.77
N LEU A 56 -15.48 14.36 8.63
CA LEU A 56 -16.87 14.56 8.20
C LEU A 56 -17.46 13.21 7.79
N ASN A 57 -18.76 13.03 8.03
CA ASN A 57 -19.51 11.85 7.60
C ASN A 57 -20.64 12.27 6.67
N GLY A 58 -20.93 11.42 5.69
CA GLY A 58 -22.07 11.60 4.81
C GLY A 58 -21.82 11.01 3.42
N THR A 59 -22.89 10.83 2.66
CA THR A 59 -22.79 10.48 1.24
C THR A 59 -22.03 11.54 0.46
N SER A 60 -22.09 12.81 0.87
CA SER A 60 -21.26 13.89 0.33
C SER A 60 -19.75 13.68 0.50
N MET A 61 -19.29 12.89 1.48
CA MET A 61 -17.88 12.51 1.62
C MET A 61 -17.55 11.25 0.81
N ALA A 62 -18.54 10.39 0.55
CA ALA A 62 -18.37 9.26 -0.37
C ALA A 62 -18.32 9.71 -1.84
N THR A 63 -19.12 10.71 -2.22
CA THR A 63 -19.18 11.25 -3.59
C THR A 63 -17.80 11.63 -4.16
N PRO A 64 -16.95 12.45 -3.49
CA PRO A 64 -15.65 12.82 -4.05
C PRO A 64 -14.70 11.63 -4.25
N HIS A 65 -14.83 10.55 -3.48
CA HIS A 65 -14.06 9.32 -3.74
C HIS A 65 -14.47 8.69 -5.08
N VAL A 66 -15.78 8.61 -5.36
CA VAL A 66 -16.28 8.08 -6.64
C VAL A 66 -15.94 9.02 -7.80
N THR A 67 -16.07 10.33 -7.61
CA THR A 67 -15.70 11.33 -8.64
C THR A 67 -14.20 11.27 -8.94
N GLY A 68 -13.34 11.17 -7.92
CA GLY A 68 -11.90 11.01 -8.09
C GLY A 68 -11.53 9.72 -8.83
N ALA A 69 -12.17 8.59 -8.48
CA ALA A 69 -11.98 7.34 -9.20
C ALA A 69 -12.43 7.44 -10.67
N THR A 70 -13.57 8.08 -10.93
CA THR A 70 -14.04 8.32 -12.32
C THR A 70 -13.05 9.18 -13.10
N ALA A 71 -12.47 10.21 -12.47
CA ALA A 71 -11.48 11.06 -13.11
C ALA A 71 -10.20 10.31 -13.44
N LEU A 72 -9.72 9.45 -12.52
CA LEU A 72 -8.58 8.57 -12.78
C LEU A 72 -8.86 7.60 -13.94
N MET A 73 -10.06 7.02 -14.01
CA MET A 73 -10.45 6.19 -15.16
C MET A 73 -10.52 6.98 -16.46
N ALA A 74 -10.93 8.25 -16.41
CA ALA A 74 -10.95 9.08 -17.61
C ALA A 74 -9.54 9.39 -18.13
N LEU A 75 -8.54 9.42 -17.26
CA LEU A 75 -7.13 9.57 -17.63
C LEU A 75 -6.61 8.31 -18.32
N ASN A 76 -6.89 7.12 -17.76
CA ASN A 76 -6.42 5.84 -18.31
C ASN A 76 -7.22 5.37 -19.53
N TYR A 77 -8.50 5.72 -19.62
CA TYR A 77 -9.39 5.39 -20.73
C TYR A 77 -10.01 6.68 -21.32
N PRO A 78 -9.25 7.48 -22.08
CA PRO A 78 -9.74 8.74 -22.62
C PRO A 78 -10.85 8.54 -23.66
N ALA A 79 -10.84 7.41 -24.38
CA ALA A 79 -11.84 7.06 -25.38
C ALA A 79 -13.18 6.57 -24.79
N ASP A 80 -13.23 6.22 -23.50
CA ASP A 80 -14.45 5.76 -22.87
C ASP A 80 -15.49 6.88 -22.77
N ASN A 81 -16.72 6.57 -23.17
CA ASN A 81 -17.86 7.42 -22.90
C ASN A 81 -18.37 7.24 -21.46
N VAL A 82 -19.31 8.11 -21.04
CA VAL A 82 -19.86 8.11 -19.67
C VAL A 82 -20.46 6.77 -19.28
N THR A 83 -21.15 6.09 -20.19
CA THR A 83 -21.78 4.79 -19.93
C THR A 83 -20.74 3.70 -19.69
N GLN A 84 -19.66 3.68 -20.48
CA GLN A 84 -18.54 2.74 -20.30
C GLN A 84 -17.85 2.96 -18.95
N ARG A 85 -17.60 4.21 -18.55
CA ARG A 85 -17.01 4.53 -17.24
C ARG A 85 -17.90 4.11 -16.07
N ILE A 86 -19.22 4.31 -16.18
CA ILE A 86 -20.17 3.83 -15.16
C ILE A 86 -20.18 2.30 -15.10
N ALA A 87 -20.11 1.61 -16.23
CA ALA A 87 -20.06 0.16 -16.28
C ALA A 87 -18.78 -0.37 -15.58
N ARG A 88 -17.61 0.20 -15.89
CA ARG A 88 -16.33 -0.11 -15.24
C ARG A 88 -16.38 0.08 -13.72
N LEU A 89 -16.91 1.21 -13.25
CA LEU A 89 -17.09 1.47 -11.82
C LEU A 89 -17.98 0.43 -11.13
N ARG A 90 -19.00 -0.06 -11.82
CA ARG A 90 -19.95 -1.03 -11.26
C ARG A 90 -19.40 -2.46 -11.27
N SER A 91 -18.64 -2.84 -12.29
CA SER A 91 -18.05 -4.18 -12.39
C SER A 91 -16.90 -4.38 -11.40
N GLY A 92 -16.12 -3.34 -11.14
CA GLY A 92 -14.94 -3.44 -10.29
C GLY A 92 -15.20 -3.28 -8.78
N VAL A 93 -16.43 -3.37 -8.27
CA VAL A 93 -16.67 -3.23 -6.82
C VAL A 93 -16.22 -4.46 -6.02
N ASP A 94 -15.84 -4.25 -4.76
CA ASP A 94 -15.70 -5.33 -3.80
C ASP A 94 -17.08 -5.65 -3.20
N ALA A 95 -17.55 -6.89 -3.32
CA ALA A 95 -18.82 -7.29 -2.74
C ALA A 95 -18.78 -7.17 -1.21
N VAL A 96 -19.77 -6.48 -0.63
CA VAL A 96 -19.90 -6.32 0.83
C VAL A 96 -21.30 -6.77 1.22
N SER A 97 -21.39 -7.81 2.05
CA SER A 97 -22.66 -8.40 2.48
C SER A 97 -23.66 -7.37 3.00
N ALA A 98 -23.18 -6.36 3.74
CA ALA A 98 -23.99 -5.27 4.27
C ALA A 98 -24.63 -4.36 3.19
N PHE A 99 -24.15 -4.41 1.95
CA PHE A 99 -24.60 -3.54 0.85
C PHE A 99 -25.46 -4.26 -0.19
N GLN A 100 -25.58 -5.59 -0.16
CA GLN A 100 -26.29 -6.39 -1.17
C GLN A 100 -27.73 -5.93 -1.45
N THR A 101 -28.44 -5.40 -0.44
CA THR A 101 -29.81 -4.89 -0.58
C THR A 101 -29.91 -3.37 -0.46
N ARG A 102 -28.77 -2.68 -0.32
CA ARG A 102 -28.69 -1.25 -0.02
C ARG A 102 -27.95 -0.42 -1.08
N ALA A 103 -27.22 -1.08 -1.98
CA ALA A 103 -26.51 -0.47 -3.09
C ALA A 103 -26.77 -1.27 -4.37
N ILE A 104 -26.84 -0.58 -5.51
CA ILE A 104 -27.13 -1.19 -6.84
C ILE A 104 -26.16 -2.33 -7.15
N THR A 105 -24.89 -2.18 -6.79
CA THR A 105 -23.84 -3.17 -7.05
C THR A 105 -23.59 -4.12 -5.88
N GLY A 106 -24.24 -3.89 -4.72
CA GLY A 106 -23.99 -4.67 -3.51
C GLY A 106 -22.57 -4.56 -2.96
N GLY A 107 -21.80 -3.55 -3.37
CA GLY A 107 -20.36 -3.49 -3.09
C GLY A 107 -19.81 -2.10 -2.79
N ARG A 108 -18.54 -2.09 -2.37
CA ARG A 108 -17.72 -0.91 -2.12
C ARG A 108 -16.87 -0.62 -3.35
N LEU A 109 -16.68 0.65 -3.68
CA LEU A 109 -15.74 1.10 -4.72
C LEU A 109 -14.35 0.47 -4.50
N ASN A 110 -13.80 -0.11 -5.55
CA ASN A 110 -12.39 -0.50 -5.65
C ASN A 110 -11.87 0.12 -6.96
N VAL A 111 -10.78 0.88 -6.84
CA VAL A 111 -10.24 1.71 -7.94
C VAL A 111 -9.26 0.93 -8.80
N ALA A 112 -8.66 -0.15 -8.28
CA ALA A 112 -7.70 -0.96 -9.01
C ALA A 112 -8.40 -1.84 -10.06
N ARG A 113 -9.47 -2.54 -9.68
CA ARG A 113 -10.18 -3.49 -10.56
C ARG A 113 -10.66 -2.92 -11.90
N PRO A 114 -11.22 -1.71 -11.97
CA PRO A 114 -11.67 -1.16 -13.25
C PRO A 114 -10.51 -0.67 -14.15
N LEU A 115 -9.30 -0.61 -13.60
CA LEU A 115 -8.05 -0.24 -14.27
C LEU A 115 -7.22 -1.48 -14.65
N ASP A 116 -7.78 -2.68 -14.52
CA ASP A 116 -7.18 -3.99 -14.81
C ASP A 116 -8.20 -4.73 -15.72
N MET A 117 -8.03 -4.54 -17.03
CA MET A 117 -9.02 -4.89 -18.06
C MET A 117 -9.00 -6.37 -18.42
N ASP A 118 -7.87 -7.04 -18.29
CA ASP A 118 -7.72 -8.48 -18.51
C ASP A 118 -7.75 -9.30 -17.20
N SER A 119 -7.82 -8.63 -16.04
CA SER A 119 -8.00 -9.19 -14.70
C SER A 119 -6.83 -10.05 -14.23
N ASP A 120 -5.63 -9.67 -14.62
CA ASP A 120 -4.40 -10.39 -14.34
C ASP A 120 -3.67 -9.91 -13.08
N GLN A 121 -4.21 -8.87 -12.41
CA GLN A 121 -3.69 -8.16 -11.24
C GLN A 121 -2.58 -7.14 -11.53
N LEU A 122 -2.34 -6.83 -12.81
CA LEU A 122 -1.54 -5.71 -13.27
C LEU A 122 -2.46 -4.55 -13.67
N PRO A 123 -2.09 -3.30 -13.38
CA PRO A 123 -2.86 -2.17 -13.90
C PRO A 123 -2.55 -1.90 -15.38
N ASP A 124 -3.59 -1.68 -16.20
CA ASP A 124 -3.49 -1.37 -17.64
C ASP A 124 -2.51 -0.23 -17.94
N TRP A 125 -2.46 0.78 -17.08
CA TRP A 125 -1.59 1.94 -17.30
C TRP A 125 -0.11 1.58 -17.20
N TRP A 126 0.22 0.59 -16.36
CA TRP A 126 1.58 0.09 -16.21
C TRP A 126 1.95 -0.83 -17.38
N GLU A 127 1.04 -1.73 -17.79
CA GLU A 127 1.24 -2.60 -18.95
C GLU A 127 1.37 -1.83 -20.28
N LEU A 128 0.59 -0.75 -20.45
CA LEU A 128 0.67 0.11 -21.63
C LEU A 128 1.94 0.95 -21.66
N GLU A 129 2.50 1.31 -20.50
CA GLU A 129 3.77 2.01 -20.41
C GLU A 129 4.94 1.08 -20.73
N ALA A 130 4.90 -0.18 -20.27
CA ALA A 130 5.99 -1.13 -20.45
C ALA A 130 6.03 -1.79 -21.84
N VAL A 131 4.91 -2.34 -22.33
CA VAL A 131 4.91 -3.19 -23.56
C VAL A 131 3.90 -2.74 -24.60
N THR A 132 3.12 -1.69 -24.31
CA THR A 132 2.06 -1.17 -25.19
C THR A 132 0.96 -2.18 -25.54
N ASN A 133 0.87 -3.31 -24.81
CA ASN A 133 -0.06 -4.41 -25.06
C ASN A 133 -0.54 -5.08 -23.75
N LEU A 134 -1.81 -4.87 -23.42
CA LEU A 134 -2.56 -5.38 -22.24
C LEU A 134 -2.74 -6.91 -22.18
N ALA A 135 -2.11 -7.66 -23.07
CA ALA A 135 -2.19 -9.13 -23.07
C ALA A 135 -0.81 -9.79 -23.19
N ALA A 136 0.24 -8.97 -23.28
CA ALA A 136 1.62 -9.43 -23.35
C ALA A 136 2.17 -9.70 -21.95
N MET A 137 1.85 -8.81 -21.01
CA MET A 137 2.04 -9.02 -19.58
C MET A 137 0.80 -9.72 -19.02
N ASN A 138 1.02 -10.74 -18.21
CA ASN A 138 0.02 -11.40 -17.41
C ASN A 138 0.60 -11.71 -16.03
N GLY A 139 -0.24 -12.12 -15.09
CA GLY A 139 0.14 -12.48 -13.72
C GLY A 139 1.21 -13.57 -13.52
N ALA A 140 1.84 -14.09 -14.59
CA ALA A 140 2.92 -15.07 -14.54
C ALA A 140 3.96 -14.93 -15.67
N THR A 141 3.89 -13.91 -16.51
CA THR A 141 4.90 -13.69 -17.57
C THR A 141 6.14 -13.03 -17.00
N ASP A 142 7.21 -13.21 -17.76
CA ASP A 142 8.53 -12.62 -17.60
C ASP A 142 8.82 -12.05 -18.99
N THR A 143 8.44 -10.78 -19.19
CA THR A 143 8.33 -10.18 -20.53
C THR A 143 9.70 -9.98 -21.17
N ASP A 144 10.71 -9.64 -20.38
CA ASP A 144 12.08 -9.44 -20.85
C ASP A 144 12.98 -10.67 -20.69
N GLY A 145 12.54 -11.68 -19.94
CA GLY A 145 13.19 -12.98 -19.85
C GLY A 145 14.33 -13.02 -18.83
N ASP A 146 14.38 -12.08 -17.90
CA ASP A 146 15.47 -11.96 -16.93
C ASP A 146 15.28 -12.84 -15.67
N GLY A 147 14.12 -13.51 -15.58
CA GLY A 147 13.76 -14.45 -14.53
C GLY A 147 12.97 -13.84 -13.39
N ALA A 148 12.67 -12.54 -13.41
CA ALA A 148 11.63 -11.93 -12.60
C ALA A 148 10.26 -12.02 -13.31
N SER A 149 9.19 -12.16 -12.55
CA SER A 149 7.85 -12.11 -13.14
C SER A 149 7.33 -10.67 -13.18
N ASP A 150 6.59 -10.29 -14.21
CA ASP A 150 6.05 -8.95 -14.38
C ASP A 150 5.30 -8.45 -13.10
N PRO A 151 4.53 -9.28 -12.37
CA PRO A 151 3.93 -8.87 -11.09
C PRO A 151 4.93 -8.62 -9.97
N ASP A 152 6.01 -9.39 -9.90
CA ASP A 152 7.09 -9.17 -8.94
C ASP A 152 7.84 -7.86 -9.26
N GLU A 153 7.99 -7.53 -10.53
CA GLU A 153 8.60 -6.30 -11.00
C GLU A 153 7.71 -5.08 -10.73
N PHE A 154 6.40 -5.17 -10.98
CA PHE A 154 5.44 -4.14 -10.56
C PHE A 154 5.46 -3.93 -9.04
N ALA A 155 5.51 -5.03 -8.28
CA ALA A 155 5.63 -4.97 -6.82
C ALA A 155 6.97 -4.33 -6.39
N ALA A 156 8.06 -4.64 -7.08
CA ALA A 156 9.37 -4.08 -6.82
C ALA A 156 9.53 -2.63 -7.31
N GLY A 157 8.66 -2.18 -8.23
CA GLY A 157 8.74 -0.90 -8.93
C GLY A 157 9.87 -0.85 -9.96
N THR A 158 10.13 -1.97 -10.62
CA THR A 158 11.15 -2.10 -11.68
C THR A 158 10.50 -2.21 -13.07
N ASP A 159 11.27 -2.01 -14.13
CA ASP A 159 10.79 -1.99 -15.52
C ASP A 159 10.81 -3.38 -16.16
N ALA A 160 9.63 -3.99 -16.28
CA ALA A 160 9.42 -5.32 -16.84
C ALA A 160 9.64 -5.45 -18.36
N ALA A 161 10.00 -4.36 -19.05
CA ALA A 161 10.42 -4.39 -20.44
C ALA A 161 11.95 -4.30 -20.62
N SER A 162 12.72 -4.31 -19.53
CA SER A 162 14.16 -4.07 -19.54
C SER A 162 14.96 -5.19 -18.89
N ASP A 163 15.50 -6.11 -19.72
CA ASP A 163 16.30 -7.31 -19.40
C ASP A 163 17.49 -7.07 -18.43
N GLY A 164 17.22 -6.72 -17.17
CA GLY A 164 18.22 -6.19 -16.24
C GLY A 164 17.75 -5.12 -15.27
N ASP A 165 16.48 -4.68 -15.32
CA ASP A 165 15.81 -3.93 -14.27
C ASP A 165 14.89 -4.84 -13.47
N PHE A 166 15.49 -5.77 -12.73
CA PHE A 166 14.79 -6.62 -11.79
C PHE A 166 15.31 -6.44 -10.37
N PHE A 167 14.50 -6.90 -9.41
CA PHE A 167 14.83 -6.82 -8.00
C PHE A 167 15.98 -7.76 -7.61
N GLN A 168 17.21 -7.26 -7.72
CA GLN A 168 18.41 -8.00 -7.35
C GLN A 168 19.20 -7.33 -6.22
N ALA A 169 19.58 -8.13 -5.23
CA ALA A 169 20.61 -7.76 -4.27
C ALA A 169 22.00 -8.01 -4.90
N LEU A 170 22.73 -6.93 -5.12
CA LEU A 170 24.12 -6.91 -5.53
C LEU A 170 24.99 -6.83 -4.27
N ALA A 171 25.59 -7.95 -3.87
CA ALA A 171 26.66 -7.92 -2.88
C ALA A 171 27.95 -7.47 -3.55
N ASP A 172 28.60 -6.44 -3.03
CA ASP A 172 29.92 -6.08 -3.52
C ASP A 172 30.91 -7.20 -3.20
N LYS A 173 31.81 -7.48 -4.16
CA LYS A 173 32.97 -8.32 -3.89
C LYS A 173 33.77 -7.68 -2.75
N GLU A 174 34.05 -8.48 -1.73
CA GLU A 174 34.77 -8.12 -0.50
C GLU A 174 35.91 -7.13 -0.77
N THR A 175 35.70 -5.85 -0.50
CA THR A 175 36.78 -4.87 -0.45
C THR A 175 37.49 -5.06 0.89
N ALA A 176 38.75 -5.48 0.83
CA ALA A 176 39.57 -5.96 1.94
C ALA A 176 39.76 -4.99 3.14
N ASP A 177 39.16 -3.80 3.11
CA ASP A 177 39.38 -2.71 4.07
C ASP A 177 38.15 -2.34 4.93
N ILE A 178 37.04 -3.07 4.84
CA ILE A 178 35.85 -2.81 5.67
C ILE A 178 35.57 -4.01 6.57
N SER A 179 35.45 -3.79 7.89
CA SER A 179 34.95 -4.79 8.85
C SER A 179 33.44 -5.03 8.70
N GLY A 180 32.99 -5.34 7.48
CA GLY A 180 31.58 -5.42 7.14
C GLY A 180 31.35 -5.86 5.70
N ARG A 181 30.15 -6.38 5.44
CA ARG A 181 29.69 -6.71 4.09
C ARG A 181 28.83 -5.57 3.57
N VAL A 182 29.12 -5.06 2.37
CA VAL A 182 28.29 -4.05 1.72
C VAL A 182 27.32 -4.75 0.77
N ILE A 183 26.03 -4.52 0.98
CA ILE A 183 24.95 -5.02 0.16
C ILE A 183 24.32 -3.81 -0.51
N ARG A 184 24.21 -3.85 -1.83
CA ARG A 184 23.52 -2.85 -2.63
C ARG A 184 22.34 -3.50 -3.34
N TRP A 185 21.27 -2.77 -3.58
CA TRP A 185 20.14 -3.28 -4.37
C TRP A 185 19.42 -2.13 -5.05
N ARG A 186 18.78 -2.42 -6.19
CA ARG A 186 17.90 -1.46 -6.84
C ARG A 186 16.66 -1.24 -5.99
N SER A 187 16.24 0.02 -5.87
CA SER A 187 15.12 0.42 -5.00
C SER A 187 14.19 1.40 -5.69
N ALA A 188 12.88 1.21 -5.54
CA ALA A 188 11.86 2.09 -6.08
C ALA A 188 11.23 3.00 -5.01
N GLU A 189 10.80 4.20 -5.39
CA GLU A 189 10.27 5.20 -4.45
C GLU A 189 9.05 4.66 -3.67
N GLY A 190 8.96 4.99 -2.38
CA GLY A 190 7.82 4.61 -1.53
C GLY A 190 7.82 3.16 -1.06
N ARG A 191 8.85 2.37 -1.38
CA ARG A 191 9.01 0.98 -0.92
C ARG A 191 9.84 0.90 0.37
N ASN A 192 9.62 -0.18 1.14
CA ASN A 192 10.43 -0.54 2.30
C ASN A 192 11.01 -1.94 2.12
N TYR A 193 12.22 -2.15 2.62
CA TYR A 193 12.93 -3.41 2.49
C TYR A 193 13.35 -3.97 3.84
N THR A 194 13.32 -5.29 3.94
CA THR A 194 13.95 -6.06 5.01
C THR A 194 15.10 -6.88 4.42
N LEU A 195 16.31 -6.65 4.94
CA LEU A 195 17.50 -7.43 4.62
C LEU A 195 17.59 -8.60 5.60
N LEU A 196 17.59 -9.82 5.08
CA LEU A 196 17.79 -11.04 5.85
C LEU A 196 19.12 -11.71 5.53
N ARG A 197 19.63 -12.48 6.50
CA ARG A 197 20.90 -13.20 6.42
C ARG A 197 20.78 -14.60 6.99
N SER A 198 21.48 -15.54 6.37
CA SER A 198 21.68 -16.90 6.87
C SER A 198 23.14 -17.33 6.69
N GLY A 199 23.62 -18.22 7.56
CA GLY A 199 24.92 -18.89 7.39
C GLY A 199 24.87 -20.11 6.47
N SER A 200 23.67 -20.53 6.05
CA SER A 200 23.45 -21.68 5.17
C SER A 200 22.15 -21.50 4.37
N LEU A 201 22.13 -21.95 3.11
CA LEU A 201 20.90 -21.95 2.30
C LEU A 201 19.82 -22.89 2.84
N PHE A 202 20.18 -23.81 3.73
CA PHE A 202 19.25 -24.77 4.35
C PHE A 202 18.69 -24.29 5.70
N GLU A 203 19.24 -23.19 6.24
CA GLU A 203 18.79 -22.60 7.50
C GLU A 203 17.92 -21.37 7.24
N PRO A 204 16.96 -21.06 8.13
CA PRO A 204 16.09 -19.92 7.95
C PRO A 204 16.87 -18.60 7.97
N PHE A 205 16.47 -17.69 7.07
CA PHE A 205 17.02 -16.35 7.02
C PHE A 205 16.49 -15.50 8.17
N THR A 206 17.38 -14.81 8.88
CA THR A 206 17.05 -13.92 9.99
C THR A 206 17.24 -12.46 9.60
N PRO A 207 16.36 -11.53 10.02
CA PRO A 207 16.46 -10.12 9.63
C PRO A 207 17.69 -9.47 10.27
N VAL A 208 18.53 -8.85 9.44
CA VAL A 208 19.66 -8.00 9.85
C VAL A 208 19.17 -6.56 10.03
N ALA A 209 18.32 -6.10 9.13
CA ALA A 209 17.68 -4.80 9.18
C ALA A 209 16.29 -4.86 8.53
N SER A 210 15.33 -4.12 9.07
CA SER A 210 13.94 -4.08 8.61
C SER A 210 13.45 -2.64 8.49
N GLY A 211 12.50 -2.39 7.59
CA GLY A 211 11.95 -1.05 7.39
C GLY A 211 12.95 -0.08 6.76
N LEU A 212 13.85 -0.59 5.91
CA LEU A 212 14.79 0.23 5.16
C LEU A 212 14.02 0.96 4.05
N ALA A 213 13.79 2.26 4.22
CA ALA A 213 13.15 3.09 3.22
C ALA A 213 13.98 3.12 1.93
N ALA A 214 13.30 3.09 0.79
CA ALA A 214 13.93 3.19 -0.51
C ALA A 214 14.63 4.55 -0.72
N THR A 215 15.82 4.50 -1.32
CA THR A 215 16.61 5.64 -1.79
C THR A 215 16.96 5.38 -3.27
N PRO A 216 16.00 5.60 -4.20
CA PRO A 216 16.23 5.35 -5.61
C PRO A 216 17.46 6.10 -6.15
N PRO A 217 18.18 5.53 -7.14
CA PRO A 217 17.91 4.26 -7.80
C PRO A 217 18.49 3.03 -7.07
N MET A 218 19.33 3.23 -6.05
CA MET A 218 20.07 2.15 -5.40
C MET A 218 20.20 2.38 -3.89
N ASN A 219 19.71 1.43 -3.10
CA ASN A 219 19.99 1.37 -1.67
C ASN A 219 21.35 0.74 -1.42
N THR A 220 21.99 1.14 -0.32
CA THR A 220 23.21 0.50 0.19
C THR A 220 23.05 0.26 1.69
N TYR A 221 23.41 -0.93 2.15
CA TYR A 221 23.49 -1.28 3.57
C TYR A 221 24.81 -1.97 3.87
N THR A 222 25.46 -1.58 4.97
CA THR A 222 26.68 -2.23 5.46
C THR A 222 26.33 -3.09 6.67
N ASP A 223 26.39 -4.41 6.50
CA ASP A 223 26.30 -5.37 7.59
C ASP A 223 27.64 -5.41 8.33
N LEU A 224 27.73 -4.77 9.49
CA LEU A 224 28.90 -4.76 10.37
C LEU A 224 28.94 -5.95 11.34
N ALA A 225 27.86 -6.76 11.40
CA ALA A 225 27.73 -7.89 12.30
C ALA A 225 28.18 -9.20 11.64
N VAL A 226 29.07 -9.13 10.66
CA VAL A 226 29.69 -10.29 10.02
C VAL A 226 30.88 -10.75 10.83
N GLY A 227 30.75 -11.92 11.47
CA GLY A 227 31.88 -12.63 12.03
C GLY A 227 32.74 -13.29 10.93
N VAL A 228 33.73 -14.09 11.33
CA VAL A 228 34.63 -14.84 10.40
C VAL A 228 33.93 -15.98 9.64
N GLN A 229 32.60 -16.08 9.72
CA GLN A 229 31.83 -17.16 9.11
C GLN A 229 31.65 -16.88 7.62
N ASN A 230 32.20 -17.74 6.77
CA ASN A 230 31.95 -17.82 5.33
C ASN A 230 31.54 -19.26 5.01
N PRO A 231 30.52 -19.50 4.18
CA PRO A 231 29.76 -18.54 3.37
C PRO A 231 28.59 -17.86 4.14
N LEU A 232 28.32 -16.60 3.80
CA LEU A 232 27.12 -15.87 4.24
C LEU A 232 26.18 -15.68 3.06
N PHE A 233 24.89 -15.92 3.29
CA PHE A 233 23.84 -15.75 2.31
C PHE A 233 22.91 -14.61 2.73
N TYR A 234 22.57 -13.75 1.78
CA TYR A 234 21.65 -12.64 2.00
C TYR A 234 20.40 -12.84 1.15
N ARG A 235 19.27 -12.44 1.70
CA ARG A 235 17.99 -12.37 1.00
C ARG A 235 17.37 -11.02 1.28
N LEU A 236 16.92 -10.36 0.24
CA LEU A 236 16.17 -9.11 0.37
C LEU A 236 14.68 -9.40 0.24
N ARG A 237 13.87 -8.73 1.05
CA ARG A 237 12.41 -8.83 1.03
C ARG A 237 11.81 -7.45 0.94
N LEU A 238 10.81 -7.29 0.08
CA LEU A 238 9.93 -6.13 0.04
C LEU A 238 8.86 -6.26 1.14
N ASP A 239 8.63 -5.20 1.92
CA ASP A 239 7.65 -5.17 3.01
C ASP A 239 6.37 -4.39 2.66
#